data_AF-D0IA32-F1
#
_entry.id   AF-D0IA32-F1
#
_cell.length_a   1.000
_cell.length_b   1.000
_cell.length_c   1.000
_cell.angle_alpha   90.00
_cell.angle_beta   90.00
_cell.angle_gamma   90.00
#
_symmetry.space_group_name_H-M   'P 1'
#
loop_
_entity.id
_entity.type
_entity.pdbx_description
1 polymer ?
#
loop_
_entity_poly.entity_id
_entity_poly.type
_entity_poly.pdbx_seq_one_letter_code
_entity_poly.pdbx_strand_id
1 'polypeptide(L)'
;MNIYQNNLSELAYLLRLLKRLSESHKWITLIAPPANFSLSLFTQAGIDQSQIRIARPTASHNAAALMAKALKSDTSAAVIGFGHFNQFANIIANQPEPHTPSFVISGIPEQLH
;
A
#
# COMPACT_ATOMS: atom_id res chain seq x y z
N MET A 1 9.52 0.54 -28.89
CA MET A 1 8.33 0.34 -28.02
C MET A 1 8.84 0.10 -26.61
N ASN A 2 8.86 1.15 -25.79
CA ASN A 2 9.65 1.21 -24.56
C ASN A 2 8.81 0.78 -23.35
N ILE A 3 8.70 -0.53 -23.12
CA ILE A 3 7.90 -1.10 -22.01
C ILE A 3 8.74 -1.13 -20.73
N TYR A 4 9.33 0.01 -20.33
CA TYR A 4 10.02 0.18 -19.05
C TYR A 4 9.79 1.56 -18.40
N GLN A 5 9.14 2.52 -19.08
CA GLN A 5 8.86 3.87 -18.56
C GLN A 5 7.60 3.98 -17.67
N ASN A 6 6.71 2.98 -17.66
CA ASN A 6 5.44 3.06 -16.93
C ASN A 6 5.58 2.86 -15.41
N ASN A 7 6.33 1.85 -14.96
CA ASN A 7 6.43 1.50 -13.53
C ASN A 7 6.95 2.65 -12.63
N LEU A 8 7.96 3.39 -13.09
CA LEU A 8 8.55 4.48 -12.31
C LEU A 8 7.63 5.70 -12.22
N SER A 9 6.92 6.03 -13.30
CA SER A 9 5.99 7.16 -13.34
C SER A 9 4.76 6.90 -12.48
N GLU A 10 4.23 5.67 -12.51
CA GLU A 10 3.12 5.22 -11.66
C GLU A 10 3.51 5.21 -10.18
N LEU A 11 4.71 4.71 -9.86
CA LEU A 11 5.25 4.73 -8.50
C LEU A 11 5.45 6.16 -7.99
N ALA A 12 6.04 7.04 -8.79
CA ALA A 12 6.23 8.44 -8.42
C ALA A 12 4.89 9.15 -8.18
N TYR A 13 3.88 8.87 -9.01
CA TYR A 13 2.53 9.39 -8.83
C TYR A 13 1.90 8.86 -7.53
N LEU A 14 2.00 7.56 -7.27
CA LEU A 14 1.52 6.94 -6.04
C LEU A 14 2.18 7.57 -4.81
N LEU A 15 3.50 7.67 -4.78
CA LEU A 15 4.25 8.27 -3.68
C LEU A 15 3.82 9.72 -3.40
N ARG A 16 3.62 10.52 -4.46
CA ARG A 16 3.10 11.89 -4.33
C ARG A 16 1.68 11.94 -3.75
N LEU A 17 0.83 10.98 -4.12
CA LEU A 17 -0.51 10.87 -3.56
C LEU A 17 -0.47 10.48 -2.08
N LEU A 18 0.34 9.48 -1.73
CA LEU A 18 0.52 9.01 -0.35
C LEU A 18 1.07 10.12 0.55
N LYS A 19 2.00 10.94 0.06
CA LYS A 19 2.50 12.11 0.78
C LYS A 19 1.37 13.06 1.17
N ARG A 20 0.49 13.43 0.24
CA ARG A 20 -0.68 14.28 0.54
C ARG A 20 -1.64 13.63 1.53
N LEU A 21 -1.89 12.32 1.39
CA LEU A 21 -2.79 11.59 2.29
C LEU A 21 -2.21 11.51 3.71
N SER A 22 -0.88 11.39 3.86
CA SER A 22 -0.20 11.28 5.15
C SER A 22 -0.33 12.56 6.03
N GLU A 23 -0.59 13.72 5.43
CA GLU A 23 -0.81 14.99 6.16
C GLU A 23 -2.08 14.98 7.02
N SER A 24 -3.01 14.05 6.76
CA SER A 24 -4.23 13.85 7.55
C SER A 24 -3.99 13.21 8.94
N HIS A 25 -2.74 12.99 9.35
CA HIS A 25 -2.35 12.31 10.60
C HIS A 25 -2.87 10.86 10.73
N LYS A 26 -3.43 10.28 9.67
CA LYS A 26 -3.81 8.86 9.60
C LYS A 26 -2.65 8.02 9.04
N TRP A 27 -2.66 6.71 9.35
CA TRP A 27 -1.61 5.78 8.93
C TRP A 27 -1.59 5.52 7.42
N ILE A 28 -0.41 5.34 6.83
CA ILE A 28 -0.26 4.61 5.57
C ILE A 28 -0.02 3.14 5.92
N THR A 29 -1.01 2.28 5.67
CA THR A 29 -0.92 0.87 6.05
C THR A 29 -0.43 0.01 4.89
N LEU A 30 0.67 -0.71 5.09
CA LEU A 30 1.26 -1.65 4.17
C LEU A 30 0.87 -3.09 4.55
N ILE A 31 0.25 -3.82 3.64
CA ILE A 31 -0.24 -5.18 3.86
C ILE A 31 0.65 -6.17 3.11
N ALA A 32 1.26 -7.08 3.86
CA ALA A 32 2.14 -8.12 3.35
C ALA A 32 3.33 -7.64 2.49
N PRO A 33 4.02 -6.52 2.84
CA PRO A 33 5.20 -6.14 2.09
C PRO A 33 6.26 -7.26 2.11
N PRO A 34 7.01 -7.46 1.02
CA PRO A 34 8.13 -8.40 0.97
C PRO A 34 9.11 -8.19 2.14
N ALA A 35 9.81 -9.25 2.57
CA ALA A 35 10.70 -9.18 3.73
C ALA A 35 11.86 -8.17 3.54
N ASN A 36 12.31 -8.02 2.30
CA ASN A 36 13.34 -7.08 1.84
C ASN A 36 12.77 -5.70 1.46
N PHE A 37 11.49 -5.42 1.73
CA PHE A 37 10.88 -4.15 1.36
C PHE A 37 11.51 -2.99 2.15
N SER A 38 12.15 -2.09 1.41
CA SER A 38 12.76 -0.89 1.96
C SER A 38 11.76 0.26 2.04
N LEU A 39 11.68 0.89 3.22
CA LEU A 39 10.89 2.12 3.40
C LEU A 39 11.56 3.36 2.81
N SER A 40 12.79 3.22 2.27
CA SER A 40 13.58 4.34 1.74
C SER A 40 12.85 5.12 0.64
N LEU A 41 12.02 4.47 -0.18
CA LEU A 41 11.21 5.19 -1.18
C LEU A 41 10.19 6.14 -0.55
N PHE A 42 9.58 5.73 0.55
CA PHE A 42 8.55 6.52 1.23
C PHE A 42 9.21 7.71 1.91
N THR A 43 10.35 7.50 2.56
CA THR A 43 11.11 8.57 3.20
C THR A 43 11.68 9.55 2.16
N GLN A 44 12.17 9.06 1.01
CA GLN A 44 12.59 9.90 -0.12
C GLN A 44 11.44 10.72 -0.71
N ALA A 45 10.21 10.18 -0.67
CA ALA A 45 8.99 10.92 -1.04
C ALA A 45 8.50 11.89 0.05
N GLY A 46 9.23 12.03 1.17
CA GLY A 46 8.90 12.90 2.28
C GLY A 46 7.81 12.36 3.21
N ILE A 47 7.48 11.07 3.15
CA ILE A 47 6.54 10.41 4.06
C ILE A 47 7.32 10.00 5.31
N ASP A 48 6.83 10.41 6.48
CA ASP A 48 7.45 10.07 7.74
C ASP A 48 7.27 8.57 8.03
N GLN A 49 8.37 7.88 8.35
CA GLN A 49 8.34 6.46 8.68
C GLN A 49 7.44 6.17 9.90
N SER A 50 7.32 7.11 10.84
CA SER A 50 6.42 7.00 11.99
C SER A 50 4.93 7.02 11.62
N GLN A 51 4.58 7.36 10.38
CA GLN A 51 3.22 7.32 9.85
C GLN A 51 2.96 6.06 9.01
N ILE A 52 3.94 5.16 8.89
CA ILE A 52 3.83 3.92 8.13
C ILE A 52 3.56 2.76 9.10
N ARG A 53 2.47 2.03 8.85
CA ARG A 53 2.11 0.83 9.60
C ARG A 53 2.26 -0.39 8.72
N ILE A 54 3.01 -1.39 9.16
CA ILE A 54 3.19 -2.66 8.43
C ILE A 54 2.36 -3.76 9.09
N ALA A 55 1.48 -4.40 8.32
CA ALA A 55 0.75 -5.60 8.73
C ALA A 55 1.23 -6.80 7.90
N ARG A 56 1.86 -7.78 8.56
CA ARG A 56 2.31 -9.01 7.92
C ARG A 56 1.31 -10.15 8.15
N PRO A 57 1.04 -11.01 7.15
CA PRO A 57 0.24 -12.20 7.33
C PRO A 57 0.75 -13.08 8.47
N THR A 58 -0.18 -13.75 9.13
CA THR A 58 0.08 -14.72 10.21
C THR A 58 -0.67 -16.01 9.89
N ALA A 59 -0.46 -17.07 10.68
CA ALA A 59 -1.19 -18.33 10.51
C ALA A 59 -2.72 -18.15 10.50
N SER A 60 -3.23 -17.15 11.22
CA SER A 60 -4.67 -16.89 11.36
C SER A 60 -5.22 -15.83 10.41
N HIS A 61 -4.36 -15.02 9.78
CA HIS A 61 -4.79 -13.90 8.95
C HIS A 61 -3.95 -13.80 7.68
N ASN A 62 -4.57 -14.02 6.53
CA ASN A 62 -3.95 -13.79 5.22
C ASN A 62 -3.95 -12.29 4.86
N ALA A 63 -3.22 -11.92 3.80
CA ALA A 63 -3.10 -10.54 3.36
C ALA A 63 -4.47 -9.89 3.04
N ALA A 64 -5.39 -10.63 2.41
CA ALA A 64 -6.73 -10.15 2.14
C ALA A 64 -7.47 -9.79 3.44
N ALA A 65 -7.49 -10.68 4.42
CA ALA A 65 -8.13 -10.45 5.72
C ALA A 65 -7.54 -9.22 6.45
N LEU A 66 -6.22 -9.03 6.37
CA LEU A 66 -5.55 -7.85 6.93
C LEU A 66 -5.97 -6.55 6.22
N MET A 67 -6.10 -6.58 4.89
CA MET A 67 -6.56 -5.43 4.11
C MET A 67 -8.00 -5.06 4.46
N ALA A 68 -8.93 -6.04 4.50
CA ALA A 68 -10.30 -5.80 4.94
C ALA A 68 -10.36 -5.18 6.34
N LYS A 69 -9.54 -5.67 7.27
CA LYS A 69 -9.48 -5.13 8.64
C LYS A 69 -8.95 -3.70 8.67
N ALA A 70 -7.90 -3.40 7.90
CA ALA A 70 -7.31 -2.07 7.82
C ALA A 70 -8.33 -1.05 7.29
N LEU A 71 -9.05 -1.40 6.22
CA LEU A 71 -10.10 -0.58 5.62
C LEU A 71 -11.27 -0.37 6.56
N LYS A 72 -11.76 -1.45 7.21
CA LYS A 72 -12.88 -1.37 8.17
C LYS A 72 -12.56 -0.49 9.39
N SER A 73 -11.29 -0.37 9.77
CA SER A 73 -10.89 0.38 10.97
C SER A 73 -10.92 1.90 10.81
N ASP A 74 -10.96 2.42 9.57
CA ASP A 74 -10.83 3.85 9.23
C ASP A 74 -9.62 4.59 9.84
N THR A 75 -8.63 3.85 10.37
CA THR A 75 -7.42 4.43 10.97
C THR A 75 -6.34 4.78 9.95
N SER A 76 -6.56 4.50 8.67
CA SER A 76 -5.56 4.66 7.61
C SER A 76 -5.99 5.74 6.62
N ALA A 77 -5.04 6.58 6.20
CA ALA A 77 -5.23 7.49 5.09
C ALA A 77 -5.19 6.74 3.75
N ALA A 78 -4.44 5.64 3.68
CA ALA A 78 -4.38 4.72 2.55
C ALA A 78 -4.00 3.31 3.02
N VAL A 79 -4.42 2.29 2.26
CA VAL A 79 -4.03 0.89 2.46
C VAL A 79 -3.40 0.33 1.19
N ILE A 80 -2.20 -0.23 1.28
CA ILE A 80 -1.43 -0.74 0.14
C ILE A 80 -1.20 -2.24 0.33
N GLY A 81 -1.78 -3.06 -0.54
CA GLY A 81 -1.56 -4.50 -0.59
C GLY A 81 -0.39 -4.89 -1.50
N PHE A 82 0.49 -5.76 -1.02
CA PHE A 82 1.55 -6.34 -1.84
C PHE A 82 1.17 -7.78 -2.21
N GLY A 83 1.09 -8.06 -3.51
CA GLY A 83 0.66 -9.35 -4.03
C GLY A 83 -0.15 -9.23 -5.32
N HIS A 84 -0.84 -10.30 -5.70
CA HIS A 84 -1.68 -10.32 -6.90
C HIS A 84 -2.99 -9.55 -6.65
N PHE A 85 -3.38 -8.67 -7.58
CA PHE A 85 -4.64 -7.92 -7.52
C PHE A 85 -5.87 -8.80 -7.20
N ASN A 86 -5.95 -9.99 -7.80
CA ASN A 86 -7.07 -10.91 -7.61
C ASN A 86 -7.26 -11.34 -6.14
N GLN A 87 -6.21 -11.29 -5.31
CA GLN A 87 -6.30 -11.58 -3.88
C GLN A 87 -7.11 -10.51 -3.12
N PHE A 88 -7.11 -9.27 -3.63
CA PHE A 88 -7.71 -8.11 -2.97
C PHE A 88 -8.97 -7.60 -3.69
N ALA A 89 -9.21 -8.00 -4.94
CA ALA A 89 -10.27 -7.48 -5.80
C ALA A 89 -11.66 -7.47 -5.12
N ASN A 90 -12.05 -8.58 -4.48
CA ASN A 90 -13.33 -8.67 -3.78
C ASN A 90 -13.41 -7.72 -2.58
N ILE A 91 -12.30 -7.46 -1.90
CA ILE A 91 -12.28 -6.55 -0.74
C ILE A 91 -12.41 -5.12 -1.21
N ILE A 92 -11.67 -4.76 -2.27
CA ILE A 92 -11.70 -3.42 -2.86
C ILE A 92 -13.09 -3.11 -3.44
N ALA A 93 -13.70 -4.07 -4.15
CA ALA A 93 -15.00 -3.89 -4.76
C ALA A 93 -16.16 -3.75 -3.77
N ASN A 94 -16.03 -4.33 -2.55
CA ASN A 94 -17.08 -4.33 -1.54
C ASN A 94 -16.77 -3.40 -0.36
N GLN A 95 -15.94 -2.37 -0.57
CA GLN A 95 -15.69 -1.37 0.47
C GLN A 95 -16.94 -0.51 0.71
N PRO A 96 -17.31 -0.26 1.98
CA PRO A 96 -18.37 0.69 2.30
C PRO A 96 -17.87 2.14 2.15
N GLU A 97 -18.72 3.03 1.62
CA GLU A 97 -18.45 4.47 1.57
C GLU A 97 -18.46 5.09 2.98
N PRO A 98 -17.62 6.12 3.27
CA PRO A 98 -16.57 6.69 2.41
C PRO A 98 -15.33 5.79 2.31
N HIS A 99 -14.79 5.69 1.10
CA HIS A 99 -13.70 4.78 0.77
C HIS A 99 -12.33 5.29 1.24
N THR A 100 -11.68 4.55 2.15
CA THR A 100 -10.23 4.72 2.35
C THR A 100 -9.52 4.29 1.07
N PRO A 101 -8.70 5.13 0.41
CA PRO A 101 -8.06 4.78 -0.84
C PRO A 101 -7.16 3.56 -0.67
N SER A 102 -7.29 2.62 -1.60
CA SER A 102 -6.59 1.34 -1.54
C SER A 102 -5.86 1.03 -2.84
N PHE A 103 -4.61 0.60 -2.73
CA PHE A 103 -3.74 0.30 -3.86
C PHE A 103 -3.21 -1.14 -3.75
N VAL A 104 -2.90 -1.76 -4.89
CA VAL A 104 -2.20 -3.04 -4.93
C VAL A 104 -0.94 -2.89 -5.75
N ILE A 105 0.19 -3.33 -5.19
CA ILE A 105 1.47 -3.41 -5.88
C ILE A 105 1.73 -4.89 -6.20
N SER A 106 1.62 -5.21 -7.49
CA SER A 106 1.92 -6.55 -8.03
C SER A 106 3.29 -6.53 -8.67
N GLY A 107 4.24 -7.31 -8.13
CA GLY A 107 5.62 -7.34 -8.60
C GLY A 107 6.38 -6.09 -8.19
N ILE A 108 7.05 -6.13 -7.03
CA ILE A 108 8.07 -5.12 -6.75
C ILE A 108 9.29 -5.47 -7.62
N PRO A 109 9.75 -4.60 -8.53
CA PRO A 109 10.98 -4.85 -9.26
C PRO A 109 12.14 -5.01 -8.27
N GLU A 110 13.08 -5.92 -8.54
CA GLU A 110 14.28 -6.14 -7.71
C GLU A 110 15.11 -4.87 -7.46
N GLN A 111 14.83 -3.78 -8.19
CA GLN A 111 15.45 -2.48 -8.05
C GLN A 111 15.03 -1.68 -6.80
N LEU A 112 14.18 -2.23 -5.92
CA LEU A 112 13.78 -1.60 -4.65
C LEU A 112 14.41 -2.25 -3.40
N HIS A 113 15.52 -2.97 -3.59
CA HIS A 113 16.43 -3.37 -2.53
C HIS A 113 17.26 -2.19 -2.01
#